data_AF-A0A1B1BP05-F1
#
_entry.id   AF-A0A1B1BP05-F1
#
_cell.length_a   1.000
_cell.length_b   1.000
_cell.length_c   1.000
_cell.angle_alpha   90.00
_cell.angle_beta   90.00
_cell.angle_gamma   90.00
#
_symmetry.space_group_name_H-M   'P 1'
#
loop_
_entity.id
_entity.type
_entity.pdbx_description
1 polymer ?
#
loop_
_entity_poly.entity_id
_entity_poly.type
_entity_poly.pdbx_seq_one_letter_code
_entity_poly.pdbx_strand_id
1 'polypeptide(L)'
;MIIWTRWGILVFVFFGLSVGLGFALKGVFAPAVGSNEPATNTFLGTGFVLGAAALWAFSKYVLPRLDKARPSFVYQQLPEPAINERGVKVTHRPVAVVNQETGQQIWTRPSSTFFFIPVRFWPYPIAAIGVVNLIIGIIGRG
;
A
#
# COMPACT_ATOMS: atom_id res chain seq x y z
N MET A 1 17.10 -2.41 -5.63
CA MET A 1 15.83 -3.14 -5.78
C MET A 1 14.74 -2.34 -5.08
N ILE A 2 13.72 -1.88 -5.80
CA ILE A 2 12.61 -1.13 -5.18
C ILE A 2 11.60 -2.16 -4.66
N ILE A 3 11.41 -2.23 -3.35
CA ILE A 3 10.53 -3.21 -2.69
C ILE A 3 9.05 -2.80 -2.72
N TRP A 4 8.71 -1.61 -3.23
CA TRP A 4 7.34 -1.10 -3.31
C TRP A 4 7.01 -0.49 -4.68
N THR A 5 5.74 -0.51 -5.05
CA THR A 5 5.23 0.16 -6.25
C THR A 5 4.07 1.10 -5.89
N ARG A 6 4.04 2.29 -6.50
CA ARG A 6 2.97 3.30 -6.34
C ARG A 6 2.65 3.56 -4.85
N TRP A 7 1.44 3.23 -4.42
CA TRP A 7 0.91 3.44 -3.07
C TRP A 7 1.28 2.34 -2.08
N GLY A 8 2.12 1.38 -2.48
CA GLY A 8 2.61 0.31 -1.62
C GLY A 8 3.31 0.80 -0.35
N ILE A 9 4.04 1.92 -0.44
CA ILE A 9 4.73 2.51 0.72
C ILE A 9 3.78 2.88 1.86
N LEU A 10 2.49 3.12 1.58
CA LEU A 10 1.53 3.45 2.61
C LEU A 10 1.33 2.32 3.61
N VAL A 11 1.55 1.07 3.24
CA VAL A 11 1.52 -0.05 4.20
C VAL A 11 2.50 0.20 5.35
N PHE A 12 3.72 0.64 5.04
CA PHE A 12 4.74 0.96 6.05
C PHE A 12 4.30 2.15 6.92
N VAL A 13 3.69 3.18 6.31
CA VAL A 13 3.13 4.32 7.04
C VAL A 13 2.02 3.88 8.00
N PHE A 14 1.07 3.06 7.54
CA PHE A 14 0.01 2.51 8.39
C PHE A 14 0.57 1.64 9.52
N PHE A 15 1.65 0.89 9.27
CA PHE A 15 2.33 0.13 10.33
C PHE A 15 2.92 1.06 11.40
N GLY A 16 3.65 2.10 10.99
CA GLY A 16 4.18 3.10 11.92
C GLY A 16 3.08 3.83 12.70
N LEU A 17 1.99 4.23 12.02
CA LEU A 17 0.83 4.85 12.67
C LEU A 17 0.15 3.91 13.65
N SER A 18 0.10 2.60 13.38
CA SER A 18 -0.46 1.60 14.28
C SER A 18 0.31 1.55 15.60
N VAL A 19 1.64 1.49 15.52
CA VAL A 19 2.53 1.49 16.70
C VAL A 19 2.39 2.80 17.47
N GLY A 20 2.46 3.93 16.76
CA GLY A 20 2.31 5.26 17.35
C GLY A 20 0.96 5.44 18.05
N LEU A 21 -0.13 4.97 17.43
CA LEU A 21 -1.46 5.00 18.02
C LEU A 21 -1.55 4.13 19.28
N GLY A 22 -0.93 2.94 19.28
CA GLY A 22 -0.87 2.10 20.48
C GLY A 22 -0.19 2.80 21.66
N PHE A 23 0.97 3.44 21.42
CA PHE A 23 1.64 4.22 22.45
C PHE A 23 0.87 5.48 22.86
N ALA A 24 0.21 6.16 21.92
CA ALA A 24 -0.62 7.32 22.21
C ALA A 24 -1.83 6.93 23.09
N LEU A 25 -2.53 5.84 22.78
CA LEU A 25 -3.62 5.30 23.59
C LEU A 25 -3.13 4.96 24.99
N LYS A 26 -1.98 4.31 25.12
CA LYS A 26 -1.36 4.05 26.42
C LYS A 26 -1.11 5.36 27.18
N GLY A 27 -0.49 6.35 26.55
CA GLY A 27 -0.18 7.63 27.18
C GLY A 27 -1.41 8.38 27.70
N VAL A 28 -2.56 8.21 27.04
CA VAL A 28 -3.83 8.84 27.45
C VAL A 28 -4.55 8.05 28.54
N PHE A 29 -4.67 6.73 28.38
CA PHE A 29 -5.53 5.90 29.23
C PHE A 29 -4.79 5.20 30.38
N ALA A 30 -3.47 5.04 30.28
CA ALA A 30 -2.65 4.34 31.27
C ALA A 30 -1.21 4.88 31.31
N PRO A 31 -1.00 6.17 31.60
CA PRO A 31 0.33 6.80 31.58
C PRO A 31 1.31 6.22 32.61
N ALA A 32 0.80 5.66 33.72
CA ALA A 32 1.62 5.07 34.79
C ALA A 32 2.14 3.66 34.48
N VAL A 33 1.62 3.00 33.43
CA VAL A 33 2.02 1.65 33.04
C VAL A 33 3.43 1.68 32.44
N GLY A 34 4.35 0.89 32.98
CA GLY A 34 5.71 0.75 32.43
C GLY A 34 5.71 0.21 30.99
N SER A 35 6.71 0.57 30.18
CA SER A 35 6.83 0.08 28.78
C SER A 35 6.97 -1.43 28.66
N ASN A 36 7.48 -2.07 29.71
CA ASN A 36 7.71 -3.51 29.75
C ASN A 36 6.53 -4.29 30.35
N GLU A 37 5.48 -3.60 30.79
CA GLU A 37 4.32 -4.27 31.36
C GLU A 37 3.46 -4.95 30.29
N PRO A 38 2.86 -6.12 30.58
CA PRO A 38 1.94 -6.82 29.68
C PRO A 38 0.79 -5.94 29.16
N ALA A 39 0.36 -4.97 29.97
CA ALA A 39 -0.61 -3.95 29.59
C ALA A 39 -0.21 -3.17 28.33
N THR A 40 1.09 -2.93 28.10
CA THR A 40 1.59 -2.24 26.90
C THR A 40 1.28 -3.04 25.63
N ASN A 41 1.35 -4.37 25.68
CA ASN A 41 1.00 -5.23 24.54
C ASN A 41 -0.48 -5.13 24.18
N THR A 42 -1.37 -4.94 25.16
CA THR A 42 -2.79 -4.71 24.90
C THR A 42 -3.03 -3.41 24.12
N PHE A 43 -2.32 -2.33 24.48
CA PHE A 43 -2.44 -1.05 23.78
C PHE A 43 -1.83 -1.08 22.39
N LEU A 44 -0.65 -1.71 22.24
CA LEU A 44 -0.03 -1.95 20.92
C LEU A 44 -0.92 -2.80 20.02
N GLY A 45 -1.48 -3.88 20.57
CA GLY A 45 -2.42 -4.74 19.88
C GLY A 45 -3.66 -3.98 19.39
N THR A 46 -4.23 -3.13 20.24
CA THR A 46 -5.33 -2.22 19.87
C THR A 46 -4.92 -1.28 18.73
N GLY A 47 -3.73 -0.68 18.81
CA GLY A 47 -3.18 0.18 17.76
C GLY A 47 -3.06 -0.53 16.41
N PHE A 48 -2.56 -1.77 16.40
CA PHE A 48 -2.48 -2.61 15.20
C PHE A 48 -3.83 -3.02 14.64
N VAL A 49 -4.80 -3.37 15.48
CA VAL A 49 -6.16 -3.70 15.01
C VAL A 49 -6.81 -2.48 14.36
N LEU A 50 -6.71 -1.30 14.98
CA LEU A 50 -7.23 -0.05 14.41
C LEU A 50 -6.50 0.34 13.11
N GLY A 51 -5.18 0.21 13.08
CA GLY A 51 -4.39 0.49 11.89
C GLY A 51 -4.66 -0.48 10.74
N ALA A 52 -4.90 -1.77 11.03
CA ALA A 52 -5.34 -2.75 10.04
C ALA A 52 -6.73 -2.40 9.47
N ALA A 53 -7.68 -2.01 10.33
CA ALA A 53 -9.00 -1.56 9.89
C ALA A 53 -8.91 -0.30 9.01
N ALA A 54 -8.04 0.64 9.37
CA ALA A 54 -7.79 1.84 8.58
C ALA A 54 -7.13 1.53 7.23
N LEU A 55 -6.14 0.63 7.20
CA LEU A 55 -5.52 0.17 5.95
C LEU A 55 -6.51 -0.59 5.06
N TRP A 56 -7.38 -1.40 5.66
CA TRP A 56 -8.46 -2.08 4.95
C TRP A 56 -9.41 -1.07 4.30
N ALA A 57 -9.89 -0.07 5.05
CA ALA A 57 -10.74 0.98 4.52
C ALA A 57 -10.05 1.77 3.41
N PHE A 58 -8.77 2.11 3.59
CA PHE A 58 -7.96 2.75 2.56
C PHE A 58 -7.88 1.88 1.28
N SER A 59 -7.59 0.59 1.44
CA SER A 59 -7.49 -0.35 0.32
C SER A 59 -8.81 -0.55 -0.42
N LYS A 60 -9.95 -0.46 0.29
CA LYS A 60 -11.29 -0.66 -0.27
C LYS A 60 -11.84 0.58 -0.95
N TYR A 61 -11.66 1.75 -0.35
CA TYR A 61 -12.34 2.97 -0.80
C TYR A 61 -11.43 3.96 -1.55
N VAL A 62 -10.16 4.03 -1.18
CA VAL A 62 -9.22 5.03 -1.71
C VAL A 62 -8.37 4.43 -2.82
N LEU A 63 -7.82 3.24 -2.61
CA LEU A 63 -6.92 2.59 -3.57
C LEU A 63 -7.54 2.41 -4.97
N PRO A 64 -8.82 2.02 -5.16
CA PRO A 64 -9.40 1.90 -6.50
C PRO A 64 -9.52 3.23 -7.26
N ARG A 65 -9.57 4.36 -6.53
CA ARG A 65 -9.58 5.72 -7.10
C ARG A 65 -8.18 6.19 -7.49
N LEU A 66 -7.17 5.70 -6.81
CA LEU A 66 -5.75 5.98 -7.07
C LEU A 66 -5.18 5.07 -8.18
N ASP A 67 -5.63 3.82 -8.20
CA ASP A 67 -5.36 2.80 -9.22
C ASP A 67 -6.43 2.83 -10.33
N LYS A 68 -6.75 4.04 -10.81
CA LYS A 68 -7.59 4.21 -12.02
C LYS A 68 -6.90 3.61 -13.23
N ALA A 69 -7.70 2.99 -14.10
CA ALA A 69 -7.23 2.44 -15.36
C ALA A 69 -6.56 3.53 -16.18
N ARG A 70 -5.37 3.23 -16.71
CA ARG A 70 -4.65 4.13 -17.61
C ARG A 70 -4.50 3.43 -18.97
N PRO A 71 -4.55 4.19 -20.06
CA PRO A 71 -4.28 3.62 -21.37
C PRO A 71 -2.85 3.08 -21.40
N SER A 72 -2.66 1.82 -21.80
CA SER A 72 -1.32 1.28 -22.00
C SER A 72 -0.75 1.77 -23.32
N PHE A 73 0.53 2.19 -23.31
CA PHE A 73 1.28 2.58 -24.49
C PHE A 73 2.47 1.65 -24.67
N VAL A 74 2.80 1.32 -25.93
CA VAL A 74 4.02 0.62 -26.30
C VAL A 74 4.85 1.56 -27.19
N TYR A 75 6.15 1.57 -26.98
CA TYR A 75 7.07 2.31 -27.85
C TYR A 75 7.30 1.51 -29.12
N GLN A 76 6.75 1.99 -30.23
CA GLN A 76 6.97 1.39 -31.54
C GLN A 76 8.10 2.13 -32.25
N GLN A 77 9.03 1.37 -32.83
CA GLN A 77 10.11 1.94 -33.63
C GLN A 77 9.51 2.55 -34.91
N LEU A 78 9.86 3.80 -35.20
CA LEU A 78 9.42 4.48 -36.41
C LEU A 78 10.14 3.85 -37.62
N PRO A 79 9.41 3.55 -38.71
CA PRO A 79 10.03 3.08 -39.95
C PRO A 79 11.06 4.07 -40.51
N GLU A 80 10.85 5.36 -40.25
CA GLU A 80 11.74 6.44 -40.67
C GLU A 80 12.01 7.39 -39.48
N PRO A 81 13.27 7.70 -39.14
CA PRO A 81 13.60 8.58 -38.01
C PRO A 81 13.03 9.99 -38.24
N ALA A 82 12.08 10.40 -37.39
CA ALA A 82 11.47 11.72 -37.49
C ALA A 82 12.23 12.73 -36.63
N ILE A 83 12.41 13.96 -37.13
CA ILE A 83 12.96 15.07 -36.34
C ILE A 83 11.78 15.74 -35.61
N ASN A 84 11.84 15.85 -34.29
CA ASN A 84 10.79 16.55 -33.53
C ASN A 84 10.91 18.08 -33.70
N GLU A 85 9.92 18.83 -33.19
CA GLU A 85 9.90 20.30 -33.21
C GLU A 85 11.11 20.97 -32.53
N ARG A 86 11.88 20.23 -31.74
CA ARG A 86 13.11 20.66 -31.06
C ARG A 86 14.38 20.21 -31.80
N GLY A 87 14.28 19.71 -33.02
CA GLY A 87 15.43 19.27 -33.82
C GLY A 87 16.02 17.92 -33.41
N VAL A 88 15.38 17.16 -32.51
CA VAL A 88 15.89 15.88 -32.01
C VAL A 88 15.37 14.73 -32.86
N LYS A 89 16.27 13.85 -33.33
CA LYS A 89 15.89 12.60 -33.99
C LYS A 89 15.20 11.66 -33.00
N VAL A 90 13.93 11.37 -33.25
CA VAL A 90 13.11 10.43 -32.49
C VAL A 90 12.92 9.18 -33.32
N THR A 91 13.44 8.06 -32.83
CA THR A 91 13.34 6.74 -33.48
C THR A 91 12.18 5.90 -32.94
N HIS A 92 11.52 6.34 -31.87
CA HIS A 92 10.44 5.59 -31.21
C HIS A 92 9.24 6.50 -30.91
N ARG A 93 8.02 6.05 -31.20
CA ARG A 93 6.78 6.74 -30.88
C ARG A 93 5.94 5.92 -29.90
N PRO A 94 5.38 6.53 -28.83
CA PRO A 94 4.40 5.85 -27.98
C PRO A 94 3.08 5.68 -28.76
N VAL A 95 2.65 4.43 -28.95
CA VAL A 95 1.39 4.08 -29.61
C VAL A 95 0.49 3.38 -28.57
N ALA A 96 -0.79 3.73 -28.55
CA ALA A 96 -1.76 3.07 -27.67
C ALA A 96 -1.83 1.58 -28.03
N VAL A 97 -1.77 0.71 -27.02
CA VAL A 97 -1.94 -0.73 -27.26
C VAL A 97 -3.40 -1.00 -27.58
N VAL A 98 -3.65 -1.60 -28.73
CA VAL A 98 -4.98 -1.95 -29.22
C VAL A 98 -5.04 -3.46 -29.36
N ASN A 99 -6.16 -4.07 -28.95
CA ASN A 99 -6.42 -5.48 -29.18
C ASN A 99 -6.61 -5.73 -30.69
N GLN A 100 -5.86 -6.66 -31.27
CA GLN A 100 -5.85 -6.92 -32.72
C GLN A 100 -7.17 -7.49 -33.24
N GLU A 101 -7.94 -8.20 -32.41
CA GLU A 101 -9.21 -8.81 -32.82
C GLU A 101 -10.39 -7.84 -32.71
N THR A 102 -10.35 -6.94 -31.73
CA THR A 102 -11.50 -6.08 -31.40
C THR A 102 -11.29 -4.60 -31.72
N GLY A 103 -10.05 -4.18 -32.04
CA GLY A 103 -9.72 -2.78 -32.29
C GLY A 103 -9.85 -1.87 -31.05
N GLN A 104 -10.11 -2.43 -29.87
CA GLN A 104 -10.29 -1.66 -28.64
C GLN A 104 -8.97 -1.40 -27.92
N GLN A 105 -8.83 -0.20 -27.36
CA GLN A 105 -7.66 0.17 -26.56
C GLN A 105 -7.59 -0.69 -25.29
N ILE A 106 -6.41 -1.24 -25.00
CA ILE A 106 -6.16 -2.00 -23.78
C ILE A 106 -5.96 -1.03 -22.63
N TRP A 107 -6.79 -1.20 -21.61
CA TRP A 107 -6.71 -0.45 -20.37
C TRP A 107 -6.08 -1.33 -19.31
N THR A 108 -4.90 -0.94 -18.82
CA THR A 108 -4.25 -1.65 -17.72
C THR A 108 -4.50 -0.89 -16.42
N ARG A 109 -4.83 -1.65 -15.37
CA ARG A 109 -5.05 -1.11 -14.03
C ARG A 109 -3.80 -1.41 -13.20
N PRO A 110 -2.96 -0.41 -12.90
CA PRO A 110 -1.72 -0.66 -12.18
C PRO A 110 -2.05 -1.12 -10.76
N SER A 111 -1.44 -2.20 -10.27
CA SER A 111 -1.62 -2.64 -8.88
C SER A 111 -0.56 -2.03 -7.97
N SER A 112 -0.98 -1.40 -6.88
CA SER A 112 -0.06 -0.97 -5.81
C SER A 112 0.39 -2.17 -4.96
N THR A 113 1.70 -2.35 -4.79
CA THR A 113 2.28 -3.48 -4.04
C THR A 113 3.35 -3.06 -3.04
N PHE A 114 3.41 -3.72 -1.89
CA PHE A 114 4.50 -3.63 -0.92
C PHE A 114 5.12 -5.02 -0.74
N PHE A 115 6.45 -5.16 -0.89
CA PHE A 115 7.16 -6.43 -1.01
C PHE A 115 6.50 -7.40 -2.01
N PHE A 116 6.13 -6.92 -3.19
CA PHE A 116 5.42 -7.69 -4.23
C PHE A 116 4.02 -8.19 -3.82
N ILE A 117 3.57 -7.93 -2.58
CA ILE A 117 2.24 -8.28 -2.08
C ILE A 117 1.29 -7.09 -2.31
N PRO A 118 0.16 -7.29 -2.99
CA PRO A 118 -0.85 -6.23 -3.17
C PRO A 118 -1.31 -5.62 -1.85
N VAL A 119 -1.44 -4.29 -1.79
CA VAL A 119 -1.81 -3.52 -0.58
C VAL A 119 -3.08 -4.07 0.10
N ARG A 120 -4.05 -4.58 -0.67
CA ARG A 120 -5.30 -5.18 -0.17
C ARG A 120 -5.13 -6.38 0.76
N PHE A 121 -3.96 -7.05 0.75
CA PHE A 121 -3.70 -8.21 1.60
C PHE A 121 -2.98 -7.85 2.90
N TRP A 122 -2.35 -6.68 2.99
CA TRP A 122 -1.63 -6.23 4.18
C TRP A 122 -2.48 -5.98 5.44
N PRO A 123 -3.79 -5.68 5.37
CA PRO A 123 -4.61 -5.61 6.58
C PRO A 123 -4.62 -6.91 7.41
N TYR A 124 -4.56 -8.08 6.76
CA TYR A 124 -4.62 -9.38 7.46
C TYR A 124 -3.40 -9.65 8.35
N PRO A 125 -2.14 -9.58 7.88
CA PRO A 125 -0.98 -9.80 8.73
C PRO A 125 -0.86 -8.73 9.83
N ILE A 126 -1.23 -7.46 9.54
CA ILE A 126 -1.23 -6.40 10.56
C ILE A 126 -2.27 -6.70 11.65
N ALA A 127 -3.48 -7.12 11.26
CA ALA A 127 -4.51 -7.53 12.22
C ALA A 127 -4.07 -8.76 13.03
N ALA A 128 -3.43 -9.75 12.41
CA ALA A 128 -2.91 -10.93 13.09
C ALA A 128 -1.87 -10.55 14.15
N ILE A 129 -0.91 -9.67 13.81
CA ILE A 129 0.06 -9.12 14.78
C ILE A 129 -0.67 -8.42 15.93
N GLY A 130 -1.70 -7.63 15.63
CA GLY A 130 -2.51 -6.95 16.64
C GLY A 130 -3.21 -7.91 17.59
N VAL A 131 -3.87 -8.95 17.07
CA VAL A 131 -4.56 -9.98 17.85
C VAL A 131 -3.56 -10.76 18.72
N VAL A 132 -2.40 -11.13 18.19
CA VAL A 132 -1.35 -11.81 18.97
C VAL A 132 -0.89 -10.93 20.14
N ASN A 133 -0.65 -9.63 19.90
CA ASN A 133 -0.27 -8.70 20.97
C ASN A 133 -1.37 -8.54 22.02
N LEU A 134 -2.64 -8.50 21.62
CA LEU A 134 -3.78 -8.50 22.55
C LEU A 134 -3.80 -9.75 23.43
N ILE A 135 -3.63 -10.93 22.84
CA ILE A 135 -3.61 -12.21 23.57
C ILE A 135 -2.46 -12.22 24.58
N ILE A 136 -1.24 -11.84 24.16
CA ILE A 136 -0.07 -11.76 25.05
C ILE A 136 -0.34 -10.79 26.20
N GLY A 137 -0.92 -9.62 25.91
CA GLY A 137 -1.22 -8.62 26.93
C GLY A 137 -2.33 -9.02 27.91
N ILE A 138 -3.30 -9.83 27.46
CA ILE A 138 -4.36 -10.38 28.31
C ILE A 138 -3.82 -11.51 29.18
N ILE A 139 -3.11 -12.47 28.61
CA ILE A 139 -2.54 -13.63 29.33
C ILE A 139 -1.50 -13.15 30.34
N GLY A 140 -0.62 -12.22 29.97
CA GLY A 140 0.42 -11.72 30.87
C GLY A 140 -0.11 -10.88 32.03
N ARG A 141 -1.40 -10.49 32.04
CA ARG A 141 -2.04 -9.80 33.16
C ARG A 141 -2.67 -10.74 34.19
N GLY A 142 -2.91 -12.01 33.82
CA GLY A 142 -3.52 -13.02 34.68
C GLY A 142 -2.54 -13.70 35.62
#